data_AF-A0A662V6M9-F1
#
_entry.id   AF-A0A662V6M9-F1
#
_cell.length_a   1.000
_cell.length_b   1.000
_cell.length_c   1.000
_cell.angle_alpha   90.00
_cell.angle_beta   90.00
_cell.angle_gamma   90.00
#
_symmetry.space_group_name_H-M   'P 1'
#
loop_
_entity.id
_entity.type
_entity.pdbx_description
1 polymer ?
#
loop_
_entity_poly.entity_id
_entity_poly.type
_entity_poly.pdbx_seq_one_letter_code
_entity_poly.pdbx_strand_id
1 'polypeptide(L)'
;MNSAMSHFGRDVSSLTEYYYRKLMNLPTNIILAILLIIDALFPALIRVYLSSNMLYIASYFSGVIAYLFVAYITWLGKPMSLRRVVGLVDFALLLFLPLDIALITINYYCIAIAASSGFLLFIALSILTPTRAVAAAITPPIIGSLASTLILGDIRSFAILTEVSLLSLLIYMVYIILTAHMGKTHGFNPFKLARGFLNVWLGGSPHVMDHIFESKSIERYVDVFIMRIDREDKKSILLI
;
A
#
# COMPACT_ATOMS: atom_id res chain seq x y z
N MET A 1 -3.82 35.29 25.93
CA MET A 1 -2.90 34.53 25.05
C MET A 1 -3.39 33.11 24.69
N ASN A 2 -4.26 32.46 25.47
CA ASN A 2 -4.69 31.07 25.19
C ASN A 2 -5.76 30.87 24.09
N SER A 3 -6.40 31.92 23.55
CA SER A 3 -7.47 31.76 22.55
C SER A 3 -7.00 31.84 21.09
N ALA A 4 -5.88 32.50 20.80
CA ALA A 4 -5.36 32.64 19.43
C ALA A 4 -4.59 31.38 18.98
N MET A 5 -3.88 30.74 19.90
CA MET A 5 -3.13 29.50 19.66
C MET A 5 -4.07 28.30 19.40
N SER A 6 -5.27 28.29 20.00
CA SER A 6 -6.27 27.24 19.77
C SER A 6 -7.00 27.38 18.43
N HIS A 7 -7.10 28.59 17.88
CA HIS A 7 -7.63 28.84 16.54
C HIS A 7 -6.66 28.38 15.46
N PHE A 8 -5.35 28.68 15.60
CA PHE A 8 -4.32 28.21 14.68
C PHE A 8 -4.19 26.68 14.63
N GLY A 9 -4.28 26.02 15.78
CA GLY A 9 -4.30 24.55 15.83
C GLY A 9 -5.52 23.93 15.13
N ARG A 10 -6.69 24.60 15.17
CA ARG A 10 -7.90 24.19 14.43
C ARG A 10 -7.78 24.40 12.93
N ASP A 11 -7.13 25.48 12.51
CA ASP A 11 -6.97 25.79 11.09
C ASP A 11 -5.94 24.87 10.42
N VAL A 12 -4.82 24.56 11.10
CA VAL A 12 -3.86 23.57 10.61
C VAL A 12 -4.48 22.16 10.62
N SER A 13 -5.17 21.76 11.68
CA SER A 13 -5.82 20.43 11.73
C SER A 13 -6.91 20.26 10.67
N SER A 14 -7.73 21.29 10.41
CA SER A 14 -8.75 21.22 9.35
C SER A 14 -8.15 21.21 7.94
N LEU A 15 -7.05 21.94 7.71
CA LEU A 15 -6.33 21.91 6.43
C LEU A 15 -5.65 20.55 6.21
N THR A 16 -5.03 20.02 7.26
CA THR A 16 -4.44 18.68 7.33
C THR A 16 -5.54 17.65 7.03
N GLU A 17 -6.66 17.68 7.74
CA GLU A 17 -7.81 16.81 7.52
C GLU A 17 -8.36 16.92 6.09
N TYR A 18 -8.42 18.13 5.51
CA TYR A 18 -8.84 18.34 4.12
C TYR A 18 -7.91 17.66 3.11
N TYR A 19 -6.58 17.80 3.25
CA TYR A 19 -5.61 17.16 2.36
C TYR A 19 -5.54 15.64 2.58
N TYR A 20 -5.58 15.19 3.84
CA TYR A 20 -5.56 13.76 4.18
C TYR A 20 -6.86 13.05 3.77
N ARG A 21 -8.01 13.72 3.80
CA ARG A 21 -9.30 13.15 3.38
C ARG A 21 -9.30 12.69 1.92
N LYS A 22 -8.56 13.38 1.05
CA LYS A 22 -8.43 13.01 -0.37
C LYS A 22 -7.46 11.84 -0.58
N LEU A 23 -6.43 11.71 0.26
CA LEU A 23 -5.52 10.57 0.29
C LEU A 23 -6.18 9.31 0.88
N MET A 24 -7.13 9.45 1.81
CA MET A 24 -7.81 8.33 2.49
C MET A 24 -9.03 7.76 1.75
N ASN A 25 -9.55 8.46 0.74
CA ASN A 25 -10.71 7.98 -0.02
C ASN A 25 -10.28 6.93 -1.06
N LEU A 26 -10.25 5.66 -0.63
CA LEU A 26 -10.21 4.52 -1.55
C LEU A 26 -11.43 4.57 -2.49
N PRO A 27 -11.28 4.14 -3.76
CA PRO A 27 -12.40 4.02 -4.69
C PRO A 27 -13.54 3.17 -4.11
N THR A 28 -14.75 3.35 -4.63
CA THR A 28 -15.90 2.53 -4.21
C THR A 28 -15.61 1.05 -4.48
N ASN A 29 -16.24 0.16 -3.71
CA ASN A 29 -16.06 -1.29 -3.86
C ASN A 29 -16.28 -1.77 -5.30
N ILE A 30 -17.21 -1.11 -6.02
CA ILE A 30 -17.51 -1.41 -7.43
C ILE A 30 -16.31 -1.10 -8.31
N ILE A 31 -15.68 0.06 -8.14
CA ILE A 31 -14.50 0.45 -8.93
C ILE A 31 -13.34 -0.50 -8.65
N LEU A 32 -13.09 -0.84 -7.39
CA LEU A 32 -12.06 -1.81 -7.02
C LEU A 32 -12.31 -3.17 -7.67
N ALA A 33 -13.54 -3.69 -7.58
CA ALA A 33 -13.88 -4.96 -8.23
C ALA A 33 -13.68 -4.93 -9.76
N ILE A 34 -14.02 -3.81 -10.42
CA ILE A 34 -13.78 -3.64 -11.86
C ILE A 34 -12.27 -3.65 -12.16
N LEU A 35 -11.45 -2.95 -11.37
CA LEU A 35 -10.00 -2.94 -11.54
C LEU A 35 -9.42 -4.35 -11.38
N LEU A 36 -9.84 -5.08 -10.34
CA LEU A 36 -9.40 -6.44 -10.06
C LEU A 36 -9.76 -7.41 -11.20
N ILE A 37 -10.93 -7.23 -11.82
CA ILE A 37 -11.35 -7.97 -13.02
C ILE A 37 -10.45 -7.62 -14.21
N ILE A 38 -10.14 -6.33 -14.41
CA ILE A 38 -9.26 -5.88 -15.50
C ILE A 38 -7.84 -6.43 -15.30
N ASP A 39 -7.30 -6.39 -14.08
CA ASP A 39 -5.95 -6.88 -13.74
C ASP A 39 -5.81 -8.38 -14.01
N ALA A 40 -6.88 -9.16 -13.84
CA ALA A 40 -6.90 -10.58 -14.19
C ALA A 40 -7.12 -10.80 -15.70
N LEU A 41 -8.09 -10.10 -16.28
CA LEU A 41 -8.57 -10.35 -17.65
C LEU A 41 -7.59 -9.86 -18.71
N PHE A 42 -6.98 -8.68 -18.51
CA PHE A 42 -6.10 -8.07 -19.50
C PHE A 42 -4.88 -8.95 -19.85
N PRO A 43 -4.03 -9.38 -18.88
CA PRO A 43 -2.92 -10.28 -19.19
C PRO A 43 -3.40 -11.66 -19.68
N ALA A 44 -4.55 -12.14 -19.20
CA ALA A 44 -5.13 -13.38 -19.68
C ALA A 44 -5.49 -13.33 -21.17
N LEU A 45 -6.12 -12.26 -21.64
CA LEU A 45 -6.49 -12.10 -23.06
C LEU A 45 -5.27 -12.05 -23.97
N ILE A 46 -4.20 -11.35 -23.55
CA ILE A 46 -2.92 -11.34 -24.29
C ILE A 46 -2.37 -12.77 -24.39
N ARG A 47 -2.41 -13.52 -23.29
CA ARG A 47 -1.90 -14.90 -23.26
C ARG A 47 -2.73 -15.86 -24.12
N VAL A 48 -4.07 -15.72 -24.09
CA VAL A 48 -4.98 -16.47 -24.96
C VAL A 48 -4.69 -16.18 -26.42
N TYR A 49 -4.48 -14.91 -26.78
CA TYR A 49 -4.13 -14.51 -28.14
C TYR A 49 -2.84 -15.18 -28.63
N LEU A 50 -1.82 -15.26 -27.79
CA LEU A 50 -0.51 -15.85 -28.14
C LEU A 50 -0.51 -17.38 -28.15
N SER A 51 -1.26 -18.03 -27.25
CA SER A 51 -1.22 -19.48 -27.05
C SER A 51 -2.41 -20.24 -27.64
N SER A 52 -3.46 -19.53 -28.04
CA SER A 52 -4.78 -20.09 -28.41
C SER A 52 -5.43 -20.96 -27.32
N ASN A 53 -4.99 -20.87 -26.06
CA ASN A 53 -5.50 -21.69 -24.97
C ASN A 53 -6.39 -20.85 -24.02
N MET A 54 -7.69 -21.13 -24.03
CA MET A 54 -8.67 -20.43 -23.19
C MET A 54 -8.52 -20.71 -21.69
N LEU A 55 -7.83 -21.78 -21.29
CA LEU A 55 -7.59 -22.12 -19.89
C LEU A 55 -6.78 -21.04 -19.15
N TYR A 56 -6.03 -20.20 -19.87
CA TYR A 56 -5.34 -19.07 -19.26
C TYR A 56 -6.29 -18.08 -18.58
N ILE A 57 -7.51 -17.88 -19.10
CA ILE A 57 -8.51 -17.04 -18.41
C ILE A 57 -8.82 -17.63 -17.03
N ALA A 58 -9.15 -18.92 -16.97
CA ALA A 58 -9.42 -19.60 -15.71
C ALA A 58 -8.20 -19.61 -14.76
N SER A 59 -6.98 -19.76 -15.30
CA SER A 59 -5.73 -19.68 -14.54
C SER A 59 -5.55 -18.31 -13.87
N TYR A 60 -5.71 -17.21 -14.60
CA TYR A 60 -5.56 -15.86 -14.06
C TYR A 60 -6.62 -15.55 -13.01
N PHE A 61 -7.90 -15.84 -13.30
CA PHE A 61 -8.98 -15.60 -12.34
C PHE A 61 -8.84 -16.45 -11.08
N SER A 62 -8.51 -17.75 -11.21
CA SER A 62 -8.31 -18.61 -10.04
C SER A 62 -7.15 -18.15 -9.17
N GLY A 63 -6.02 -17.74 -9.78
CA GLY A 63 -4.88 -17.19 -9.07
C GLY A 63 -5.23 -15.92 -8.29
N VAL A 64 -5.93 -14.97 -8.94
CA VAL A 64 -6.32 -13.70 -8.32
C VAL A 64 -7.37 -13.90 -7.21
N ILE A 65 -8.36 -14.78 -7.41
CA ILE A 65 -9.36 -15.11 -6.38
C ILE A 65 -8.69 -15.76 -5.16
N ALA A 66 -7.80 -16.73 -5.39
CA ALA A 66 -7.08 -17.40 -4.31
C ALA A 66 -6.16 -16.42 -3.56
N TYR A 67 -5.44 -15.56 -4.31
CA TYR A 67 -4.62 -14.49 -3.76
C TYR A 67 -5.44 -13.55 -2.88
N LEU A 68 -6.57 -13.04 -3.37
CA LEU A 68 -7.45 -12.15 -2.60
C LEU A 68 -8.02 -12.82 -1.35
N PHE A 69 -8.47 -14.07 -1.46
CA PHE A 69 -9.04 -14.81 -0.34
C PHE A 69 -8.00 -15.03 0.77
N VAL A 70 -6.79 -15.44 0.41
CA VAL A 70 -5.70 -15.65 1.36
C VAL A 70 -5.20 -14.33 1.93
N ALA A 71 -5.10 -13.27 1.13
CA ALA A 71 -4.79 -11.92 1.60
C ALA A 71 -5.84 -11.46 2.62
N TYR A 72 -7.12 -11.69 2.36
CA TYR A 72 -8.19 -11.36 3.29
C TYR A 72 -8.02 -12.06 4.65
N ILE A 73 -7.73 -13.36 4.66
CA ILE A 73 -7.53 -14.12 5.91
C ILE A 73 -6.27 -13.67 6.65
N THR A 74 -5.16 -13.52 5.94
CA THR A 74 -3.86 -13.22 6.55
C THR A 74 -3.75 -11.78 7.07
N TRP A 75 -4.48 -10.85 6.46
CA TRP A 75 -4.51 -9.45 6.85
C TRP A 75 -5.74 -9.08 7.69
N LEU A 76 -6.55 -10.07 8.09
CA LEU A 76 -7.75 -9.85 8.89
C LEU A 76 -7.38 -9.34 10.30
N GLY A 77 -7.76 -8.11 10.61
CA GLY A 77 -7.55 -7.49 11.92
C GLY A 77 -7.58 -5.96 11.86
N LYS A 78 -7.83 -5.29 12.99
CA LYS A 78 -7.68 -3.82 13.05
C LYS A 78 -6.21 -3.48 12.72
N PRO A 79 -5.91 -2.61 11.72
CA PRO A 79 -6.78 -1.62 11.07
C PRO A 79 -7.30 -1.95 9.64
N MET A 80 -7.09 -3.15 9.10
CA MET A 80 -7.44 -3.51 7.71
C MET A 80 -8.92 -3.90 7.57
N SER A 81 -9.66 -3.16 6.71
CA SER A 81 -11.02 -3.52 6.28
C SER A 81 -10.99 -4.26 4.94
N LEU A 82 -12.07 -4.98 4.59
CA LEU A 82 -12.16 -5.70 3.30
C LEU A 82 -11.85 -4.79 2.11
N ARG A 83 -12.38 -3.55 2.09
CA ARG A 83 -12.10 -2.56 1.05
C ARG A 83 -10.60 -2.26 0.93
N ARG A 84 -9.88 -2.18 2.06
CA ARG A 84 -8.44 -1.88 2.09
C ARG A 84 -7.61 -3.07 1.64
N VAL A 85 -8.02 -4.30 1.96
CA VAL A 85 -7.36 -5.51 1.45
C VAL A 85 -7.52 -5.62 -0.06
N VAL A 86 -8.75 -5.42 -0.58
CA VAL A 86 -9.01 -5.41 -2.03
C VAL A 86 -8.14 -4.34 -2.71
N GLY A 87 -8.12 -3.11 -2.20
CA GLY A 87 -7.28 -2.05 -2.77
C GLY A 87 -5.77 -2.32 -2.68
N LEU A 88 -5.31 -3.01 -1.62
CA LEU A 88 -3.91 -3.44 -1.50
C LEU A 88 -3.56 -4.50 -2.56
N VAL A 89 -4.46 -5.47 -2.76
CA VAL A 89 -4.33 -6.52 -3.77
C VAL A 89 -4.30 -5.91 -5.17
N ASP A 90 -5.27 -5.05 -5.51
CA ASP A 90 -5.32 -4.33 -6.79
C ASP A 90 -4.03 -3.57 -7.04
N PHE A 91 -3.61 -2.74 -6.07
CA PHE A 91 -2.40 -1.95 -6.23
C PHE A 91 -1.15 -2.82 -6.42
N ALA A 92 -1.05 -3.93 -5.68
CA ALA A 92 0.06 -4.86 -5.81
C ALA A 92 0.08 -5.53 -7.19
N LEU A 93 -1.06 -5.99 -7.71
CA LEU A 93 -1.15 -6.58 -9.04
C LEU A 93 -0.83 -5.55 -10.14
N LEU A 94 -1.44 -4.36 -10.05
CA LEU A 94 -1.22 -3.27 -10.99
C LEU A 94 0.25 -2.83 -11.06
N LEU A 95 0.94 -2.76 -9.91
CA LEU A 95 2.36 -2.40 -9.83
C LEU A 95 3.25 -3.37 -10.62
N PHE A 96 2.93 -4.67 -10.58
CA PHE A 96 3.69 -5.71 -11.26
C PHE A 96 3.07 -6.17 -12.59
N LEU A 97 1.95 -5.59 -13.02
CA LEU A 97 1.31 -5.87 -14.29
C LEU A 97 2.25 -5.66 -15.50
N PRO A 98 3.06 -4.57 -15.58
CA PRO A 98 4.01 -4.41 -16.69
C PRO A 98 5.05 -5.54 -16.75
N LEU A 99 5.48 -6.04 -15.59
CA LEU A 99 6.44 -7.15 -15.52
C LEU A 99 5.79 -8.46 -16.02
N ASP A 100 4.53 -8.70 -15.65
CA ASP A 100 3.78 -9.86 -16.16
C ASP A 100 3.62 -9.79 -17.68
N ILE A 101 3.19 -8.64 -18.21
CA ILE A 101 3.05 -8.43 -19.67
C ILE A 101 4.37 -8.64 -20.41
N ALA A 102 5.48 -8.14 -19.88
CA ALA A 102 6.80 -8.32 -20.50
C ALA A 102 7.18 -9.81 -20.59
N LEU A 103 6.93 -10.57 -19.52
CA LEU A 103 7.35 -11.97 -19.41
C LEU A 103 6.37 -12.97 -20.06
N ILE A 104 5.15 -12.52 -20.41
CA ILE A 104 4.23 -13.29 -21.26
C ILE A 104 4.90 -13.75 -22.58
N THR A 105 5.79 -12.93 -23.13
CA THR A 105 6.51 -13.25 -24.38
C THR A 105 7.49 -14.43 -24.24
N ILE A 106 7.96 -14.72 -23.03
CA ILE A 106 8.92 -15.78 -22.71
C ILE A 106 8.19 -17.00 -22.09
N ASN A 107 6.88 -17.10 -22.26
CA ASN A 107 6.03 -18.16 -21.73
C ASN A 107 5.82 -18.20 -20.21
N TYR A 108 6.10 -17.11 -19.52
CA TYR A 108 5.69 -16.95 -18.12
C TYR A 108 4.32 -16.28 -18.02
N TYR A 109 3.57 -16.61 -16.96
CA TYR A 109 2.24 -16.06 -16.72
C TYR A 109 1.99 -15.95 -15.22
N CYS A 110 1.06 -15.07 -14.82
CA CYS A 110 0.76 -14.78 -13.42
C CYS A 110 1.97 -14.30 -12.60
N ILE A 111 2.98 -13.71 -13.25
CA ILE A 111 4.19 -13.18 -12.58
C ILE A 111 3.82 -12.04 -11.63
N ALA A 112 2.83 -11.22 -11.95
CA ALA A 112 2.39 -10.13 -11.06
C ALA A 112 1.99 -10.64 -9.67
N ILE A 113 1.33 -11.80 -9.61
CA ILE A 113 0.95 -12.45 -8.34
C ILE A 113 2.21 -12.83 -7.56
N ALA A 114 3.16 -13.52 -8.19
CA ALA A 114 4.38 -13.96 -7.53
C ALA A 114 5.28 -12.78 -7.07
N ALA A 115 5.48 -11.80 -7.94
CA ALA A 115 6.34 -10.65 -7.71
C ALA A 115 5.81 -9.71 -6.62
N SER A 116 4.51 -9.73 -6.34
CA SER A 116 3.89 -8.90 -5.29
C SER A 116 4.37 -9.16 -3.85
N SER A 117 4.95 -10.34 -3.60
CA SER A 117 5.40 -10.79 -2.27
C SER A 117 6.32 -9.80 -1.54
N GLY A 118 7.33 -9.24 -2.21
CA GLY A 118 8.23 -8.25 -1.61
C GLY A 118 7.53 -6.94 -1.25
N PHE A 119 6.64 -6.45 -2.12
CA PHE A 119 5.83 -5.27 -1.82
C PHE A 119 4.89 -5.51 -0.63
N LEU A 120 4.22 -6.67 -0.59
CA LEU A 120 3.39 -7.04 0.56
C LEU A 120 4.21 -7.09 1.84
N LEU A 121 5.46 -7.56 1.81
CA LEU A 121 6.34 -7.58 2.99
C LEU A 121 6.62 -6.17 3.51
N PHE A 122 6.91 -5.22 2.62
CA PHE A 122 7.12 -3.82 2.98
C PHE A 122 5.90 -3.20 3.68
N ILE A 123 4.71 -3.44 3.14
CA ILE A 123 3.46 -2.97 3.75
C ILE A 123 3.20 -3.73 5.07
N ALA A 124 3.43 -5.04 5.11
CA ALA A 124 3.10 -5.88 6.24
C ALA A 124 3.96 -5.57 7.46
N LEU A 125 5.26 -5.32 7.27
CA LEU A 125 6.18 -4.91 8.34
C LEU A 125 5.82 -3.54 8.93
N SER A 126 5.12 -2.71 8.17
CA SER A 126 4.66 -1.42 8.64
C SER A 126 3.46 -1.55 9.59
N ILE A 127 2.68 -2.64 9.52
CA ILE A 127 1.41 -2.76 10.26
C ILE A 127 1.48 -3.88 11.31
N LEU A 128 2.04 -5.02 10.94
CA LEU A 128 2.05 -6.27 11.69
C LEU A 128 3.39 -6.51 12.40
N THR A 129 3.40 -7.48 13.31
CA THR A 129 4.64 -8.03 13.89
C THR A 129 5.48 -8.71 12.80
N PRO A 130 6.83 -8.70 12.87
CA PRO A 130 7.70 -9.24 11.82
C PRO A 130 7.36 -10.66 11.37
N THR A 131 7.05 -11.56 12.30
CA THR A 131 6.67 -12.95 12.00
C THR A 131 5.38 -13.04 11.19
N ARG A 132 4.33 -12.33 11.62
CA ARG A 132 3.06 -12.23 10.87
C ARG A 132 3.24 -11.51 9.54
N ALA A 133 4.13 -10.53 9.46
CA ALA A 133 4.39 -9.79 8.23
C ALA A 133 4.98 -10.69 7.14
N VAL A 134 5.95 -11.54 7.49
CA VAL A 134 6.51 -12.55 6.58
C VAL A 134 5.42 -13.51 6.11
N ALA A 135 4.60 -14.05 7.02
CA ALA A 135 3.52 -14.95 6.64
C ALA A 135 2.49 -14.27 5.71
N ALA A 136 2.07 -13.06 6.03
CA ALA A 136 1.09 -12.29 5.26
C ALA A 136 1.61 -11.83 3.88
N ALA A 137 2.94 -11.76 3.72
CA ALA A 137 3.59 -11.41 2.47
C ALA A 137 3.84 -12.61 1.55
N ILE A 138 4.08 -13.80 2.11
CA ILE A 138 4.43 -15.00 1.35
C ILE A 138 3.20 -15.81 0.97
N THR A 139 2.27 -15.97 1.91
CA THR A 139 1.16 -16.93 1.76
C THR A 139 0.23 -16.57 0.59
N PRO A 140 -0.23 -15.32 0.41
CA PRO A 140 -1.12 -15.00 -0.70
C PRO A 140 -0.47 -15.22 -2.08
N PRO A 141 0.75 -14.72 -2.37
CA PRO A 141 1.45 -14.98 -3.63
C PRO A 141 1.66 -16.46 -3.93
N ILE A 142 2.08 -17.27 -2.94
CA ILE A 142 2.32 -18.70 -3.13
C ILE A 142 1.01 -19.42 -3.46
N ILE A 143 -0.05 -19.18 -2.69
CA ILE A 143 -1.34 -19.87 -2.91
C ILE A 143 -2.00 -19.39 -4.21
N GLY A 144 -1.89 -18.10 -4.54
CA GLY A 144 -2.35 -17.57 -5.83
C GLY A 144 -1.61 -18.20 -7.01
N SER A 145 -0.28 -18.31 -6.91
CA SER A 145 0.56 -18.97 -7.92
C SER A 145 0.20 -20.45 -8.06
N LEU A 146 0.03 -21.17 -6.93
CA LEU A 146 -0.40 -22.56 -6.93
C LEU A 146 -1.76 -22.73 -7.63
N ALA A 147 -2.76 -21.94 -7.24
CA ALA A 147 -4.09 -21.98 -7.83
C ALA A 147 -4.06 -21.76 -9.35
N SER A 148 -3.29 -20.79 -9.83
CA SER A 148 -3.14 -20.52 -11.26
C SER A 148 -2.52 -21.71 -12.02
N THR A 149 -1.49 -22.33 -11.45
CA THR A 149 -0.76 -23.43 -12.10
C THR A 149 -1.51 -24.76 -12.08
N LEU A 150 -2.36 -25.00 -11.07
CA LEU A 150 -3.18 -26.20 -10.98
C LEU A 150 -4.17 -26.34 -12.14
N ILE A 151 -4.73 -25.23 -12.62
CA ILE A 151 -5.67 -25.22 -13.77
C ILE A 151 -4.99 -25.71 -15.05
N LEU A 152 -3.70 -25.42 -15.21
CA LEU A 152 -2.92 -25.78 -16.40
C LEU A 152 -2.12 -27.07 -16.22
N GLY A 153 -2.09 -27.64 -15.01
CA GLY A 153 -1.27 -28.81 -14.68
C GLY A 153 0.24 -28.56 -14.76
N ASP A 154 0.69 -27.31 -14.64
CA ASP A 154 2.07 -26.91 -14.89
C ASP A 154 2.87 -26.69 -13.60
N ILE A 155 3.46 -27.78 -13.10
CA ILE A 155 4.28 -27.78 -11.89
C ILE A 155 5.59 -26.99 -12.08
N ARG A 156 6.12 -26.93 -13.31
CA ARG A 156 7.37 -26.18 -13.59
C ARG A 156 7.14 -24.69 -13.44
N SER A 157 6.02 -24.20 -13.97
CA SER A 157 5.61 -22.81 -13.77
C SER A 157 5.41 -22.47 -12.30
N PHE A 158 4.88 -23.39 -11.48
CA PHE A 158 4.77 -23.17 -10.03
C PHE A 158 6.14 -22.98 -9.34
N ALA A 159 7.14 -23.79 -9.71
CA ALA A 159 8.49 -23.64 -9.18
C ALA A 159 9.08 -22.26 -9.53
N ILE A 160 8.93 -21.84 -10.78
CA ILE A 160 9.43 -20.54 -11.26
C ILE A 160 8.71 -19.37 -10.58
N LEU A 161 7.39 -19.43 -10.43
CA LEU A 161 6.64 -18.42 -9.68
C LEU A 161 7.08 -18.35 -8.22
N THR A 162 7.39 -19.49 -7.60
CA THR A 162 7.92 -19.52 -6.23
C THR A 162 9.30 -18.86 -6.16
N GLU A 163 10.19 -19.13 -7.12
CA GLU A 163 11.49 -18.46 -7.22
C GLU A 163 11.35 -16.95 -7.41
N VAL A 164 10.43 -16.50 -8.26
CA VAL A 164 10.12 -15.08 -8.45
C VAL A 164 9.63 -14.43 -7.15
N SER A 165 8.78 -15.11 -6.38
CA SER A 165 8.37 -14.63 -5.06
C SER A 165 9.53 -14.51 -4.09
N LEU A 166 10.39 -15.53 -4.01
CA LEU A 166 11.56 -15.51 -3.13
C LEU A 166 12.55 -14.40 -3.52
N LEU A 167 12.77 -14.20 -4.82
CA LEU A 167 13.62 -13.14 -5.33
C LEU A 167 13.04 -11.75 -5.01
N SER A 168 11.74 -11.54 -5.21
CA SER A 168 11.06 -10.29 -4.85
C SER A 168 11.16 -10.00 -3.35
N LEU A 169 10.94 -11.00 -2.49
CA LEU A 169 11.14 -10.87 -1.05
C LEU A 169 12.56 -10.48 -0.69
N LEU A 170 13.56 -11.09 -1.33
CA LEU A 170 14.97 -10.78 -1.08
C LEU A 170 15.30 -9.34 -1.49
N ILE A 171 14.85 -8.90 -2.67
CA ILE A 171 15.04 -7.53 -3.14
C ILE A 171 14.43 -6.53 -2.16
N TYR A 172 13.18 -6.77 -1.74
CA TYR A 172 12.51 -5.89 -0.78
C TYR A 172 13.11 -5.96 0.63
N MET A 173 13.60 -7.12 1.08
CA MET A 173 14.33 -7.24 2.34
C MET A 173 15.61 -6.39 2.33
N VAL A 174 16.39 -6.44 1.25
CA VAL A 174 17.57 -5.59 1.09
C VAL A 174 17.17 -4.13 1.08
N TYR A 175 16.12 -3.76 0.32
CA TYR A 175 15.58 -2.41 0.31
C TYR A 175 15.15 -1.94 1.70
N ILE A 176 14.49 -2.81 2.48
CA ILE A 176 14.04 -2.54 3.84
C ILE A 176 15.22 -2.30 4.78
N ILE A 177 16.26 -3.13 4.70
CA ILE A 177 17.47 -2.99 5.52
C ILE A 177 18.20 -1.68 5.18
N LEU A 178 18.36 -1.37 3.89
CA LEU A 178 19.02 -0.15 3.43
C LEU A 178 18.26 1.11 3.88
N THR A 179 16.93 1.12 3.68
CA THR A 179 16.10 2.24 4.15
C THR A 179 16.13 2.38 5.66
N ALA A 180 16.12 1.28 6.42
CA ALA A 180 16.27 1.33 7.88
C ALA A 180 17.63 1.89 8.31
N HIS A 181 18.70 1.53 7.60
CA HIS A 181 20.05 2.01 7.88
C HIS A 181 20.19 3.51 7.57
N MET A 182 19.78 3.95 6.37
CA MET A 182 19.78 5.37 5.99
C MET A 182 18.87 6.23 6.87
N GLY A 183 17.76 5.65 7.34
CA GLY A 183 16.91 6.31 8.31
C GLY A 183 17.65 6.66 9.60
N LYS A 184 18.30 5.66 10.20
CA LYS A 184 19.04 5.83 11.45
C LYS A 184 20.11 6.91 11.35
N THR A 185 20.80 7.02 10.21
CA THR A 185 21.82 8.06 10.00
C THR A 185 21.23 9.47 9.94
N HIS A 186 19.96 9.63 9.54
CA HIS A 186 19.26 10.92 9.48
C HIS A 186 18.35 11.18 10.70
N GLY A 187 18.43 10.35 11.75
CA GLY A 187 17.64 10.53 12.99
C GLY A 187 16.15 10.15 12.89
N PHE A 188 15.70 9.65 11.72
CA PHE A 188 14.34 9.19 11.48
C PHE A 188 14.28 7.67 11.36
N ASN A 189 13.25 7.03 11.91
CA ASN A 189 12.98 5.64 11.53
C ASN A 189 11.96 5.65 10.38
N PRO A 190 12.37 5.46 9.12
CA PRO A 190 11.48 5.51 7.96
C PRO A 190 10.39 4.45 8.04
N PHE A 191 10.60 3.35 8.77
CA PHE A 191 9.54 2.38 9.07
C PHE A 191 8.53 2.91 10.08
N LYS A 192 8.92 3.73 11.06
CA LYS A 192 7.95 4.40 11.92
C LYS A 192 7.16 5.44 11.14
N LEU A 193 7.80 6.18 10.24
CA LEU A 193 7.14 7.19 9.42
C LEU A 193 6.23 6.56 8.36
N ALA A 194 6.69 5.52 7.65
CA ALA A 194 5.89 4.71 6.73
C ALA A 194 4.77 3.97 7.47
N ARG A 195 5.00 3.48 8.69
CA ARG A 195 3.96 2.93 9.57
C ARG A 195 2.95 3.98 9.99
N GLY A 196 3.39 5.20 10.30
CA GLY A 196 2.51 6.33 10.58
C GLY A 196 1.64 6.63 9.37
N PHE A 197 2.27 6.82 8.20
CA PHE A 197 1.60 7.09 6.95
C PHE A 197 0.64 5.96 6.55
N LEU A 198 1.08 4.70 6.59
CA LEU A 198 0.26 3.54 6.26
C LEU A 198 -0.81 3.29 7.32
N ASN A 199 -0.61 3.59 8.61
CA ASN A 199 -1.71 3.54 9.58
C ASN A 199 -2.70 4.69 9.40
N VAL A 200 -2.27 5.86 8.94
CA VAL A 200 -3.16 6.96 8.58
C VAL A 200 -3.96 6.61 7.32
N TRP A 201 -3.29 6.12 6.28
CA TRP A 201 -3.88 5.73 5.00
C TRP A 201 -4.75 4.47 5.12
N LEU A 202 -4.14 3.44 5.71
CA LEU A 202 -4.61 2.11 6.14
C LEU A 202 -5.66 2.06 7.24
N GLY A 203 -5.69 3.05 8.12
CA GLY A 203 -6.44 3.03 9.37
C GLY A 203 -7.43 4.16 9.48
N GLY A 204 -7.17 5.30 8.82
CA GLY A 204 -8.01 6.48 8.89
C GLY A 204 -7.84 7.29 10.17
N SER A 205 -6.72 7.12 10.89
CA SER A 205 -6.46 7.76 12.19
C SER A 205 -5.27 8.72 12.11
N PRO A 206 -5.47 10.02 11.78
CA PRO A 206 -4.42 11.03 11.61
C PRO A 206 -3.47 11.18 12.82
N HIS A 207 -4.02 10.99 14.03
CA HIS A 207 -3.32 11.20 15.30
C HIS A 207 -2.02 10.39 15.48
N VAL A 208 -1.87 9.26 14.78
CA VAL A 208 -0.64 8.45 14.85
C VAL A 208 0.54 9.17 14.18
N MET A 209 0.27 9.95 13.13
CA MET A 209 1.29 10.69 12.41
C MET A 209 1.62 12.00 13.11
N ASP A 210 0.62 12.66 13.68
CA ASP A 210 0.79 13.86 14.52
C ASP A 210 1.70 13.55 15.72
N HIS A 211 1.47 12.44 16.43
CA HIS A 211 2.33 12.04 17.56
C HIS A 211 3.78 11.70 17.13
N ILE A 212 3.98 11.15 15.92
CA ILE A 212 5.33 10.88 15.40
C ILE A 212 6.05 12.19 15.09
N PHE A 213 5.35 13.17 14.49
CA PHE A 213 5.90 14.49 14.20
C PHE A 213 6.13 15.31 15.48
N GLU A 214 5.20 15.30 16.43
CA GLU A 214 5.32 15.98 17.73
C GLU A 214 6.45 15.41 18.59
N SER A 215 6.64 14.09 18.61
CA SER A 215 7.72 13.46 19.40
C SER A 215 9.13 13.82 18.94
N LYS A 216 9.25 14.48 17.78
CA LYS A 216 10.51 14.78 17.10
C LYS A 216 10.58 16.24 16.62
N SER A 217 9.54 17.05 16.81
CA SER A 217 9.58 18.47 16.56
C SER A 217 10.46 19.12 17.61
N ILE A 218 11.41 19.92 17.16
CA ILE A 218 12.12 20.85 18.04
C ILE A 218 11.18 22.03 18.18
N GLU A 219 10.75 22.37 19.41
CA GLU A 219 10.13 23.66 19.67
C GLU A 219 11.10 24.75 19.22
N ARG A 220 10.89 25.27 18.01
CA ARG A 220 11.50 26.52 17.57
C ARG A 220 10.42 27.56 17.69
N TYR A 221 10.72 28.62 18.43
CA TYR A 221 9.93 29.84 18.40
C TYR A 221 9.90 30.31 16.94
N VAL A 222 8.76 30.11 16.29
CA VAL A 222 8.46 30.78 15.04
C VAL A 222 7.97 32.16 15.46
N ASP A 223 8.80 33.19 15.27
CA ASP A 223 8.39 34.57 15.44
C ASP A 223 7.38 34.91 14.34
N VAL A 224 6.11 34.70 14.66
CA VAL A 224 4.99 35.08 13.79
C VAL A 224 4.75 36.57 14.00
N PHE A 225 5.07 37.38 12.99
CA PHE A 225 4.90 38.83 13.06
C PHE A 225 3.43 39.18 12.82
N ILE A 226 2.64 39.25 13.89
CA ILE A 226 1.22 39.57 13.79
C ILE A 226 1.07 41.09 13.69
N MET A 227 0.71 41.58 12.49
CA MET A 227 0.35 42.98 12.29
C MET A 227 -1.11 43.17 12.65
N ARG A 228 -1.37 43.90 13.73
CA ARG A 228 -2.72 44.28 14.16
C ARG A 228 -3.08 45.64 13.57
N ILE A 229 -4.11 45.66 12.73
CA ILE A 229 -4.70 46.90 12.23
C ILE A 229 -5.98 47.16 13.03
N ASP A 230 -5.89 48.09 13.98
CA ASP A 230 -7.05 48.58 14.72
C ASP A 230 -7.83 49.58 13.85
N ARG A 231 -9.15 49.45 13.89
CA ARG A 231 -10.08 50.34 13.17
C ARG A 231 -11.10 50.86 14.17
N GLU A 232 -11.34 52.17 14.17
CA GLU A 232 -12.40 52.76 14.99
C GLU A 232 -13.75 52.11 14.65
N ASP A 233 -14.47 51.72 15.70
CA ASP A 233 -15.79 51.07 15.70
C ASP A 233 -15.93 49.76 14.90
N LYS A 234 -14.81 49.09 14.57
CA LYS A 234 -14.85 47.78 13.91
C LYS A 234 -13.87 46.80 14.53
N LYS A 235 -14.17 45.50 14.40
CA LYS A 235 -13.24 44.45 14.82
C LYS A 235 -11.89 44.62 14.12
N SER A 236 -10.83 44.59 14.92
CA SER A 236 -9.44 44.65 14.50
C SER A 236 -9.11 43.50 13.55
N ILE A 237 -8.35 43.80 12.50
CA ILE A 237 -7.89 42.80 11.55
C ILE A 237 -6.50 42.36 11.99
N LEU A 238 -6.32 41.06 12.19
CA LEU A 238 -5.03 40.46 12.50
C LEU A 238 -4.52 39.84 11.21
N LEU A 239 -3.39 40.35 10.69
CA LEU A 239 -2.65 39.76 9.60
C LEU A 239 -1.48 38.97 10.19
N ILE A 240 -1.39 37.70 9.81
CA ILE A 240 -0.29 36.78 10.13
C ILE A 240 0.65 36.69 8.95
#